data_AF-A0A920KXU4-F1
#
_entry.id   AF-A0A920KXU4-F1
#
_cell.length_a   1.000
_cell.length_b   1.000
_cell.length_c   1.000
_cell.angle_alpha   90.00
_cell.angle_beta   90.00
_cell.angle_gamma   90.00
#
_symmetry.space_group_name_H-M   'P 1'
#
loop_
_entity.id
_entity.type
_entity.pdbx_description
1 polymer ?
#
loop_
_entity_poly.entity_id
_entity_poly.type
_entity_poly.pdbx_seq_one_letter_code
_entity_poly.pdbx_strand_id
1 'polypeptide(L)' 'MSSYSELHRPQFHFSAKKNWINDPNGLVYHDGIWHLFFQHNIEAPTWGPMWWGMQ' A
#
# COMPACT_ATOMS: atom_id res chain seq x y z
N MET A 1 -10.19 -6.71 -15.37
CA MET A 1 -9.31 -7.83 -14.98
C MET A 1 -8.23 -7.24 -14.09
N SER A 2 -7.94 -7.86 -12.95
CA SER A 2 -6.87 -7.40 -12.06
C SER A 2 -5.51 -7.47 -12.78
N SER A 3 -4.63 -6.51 -12.51
CA SER A 3 -3.26 -6.51 -13.05
C SER A 3 -2.32 -7.53 -12.37
N TYR A 4 -2.82 -8.25 -11.37
CA TYR A 4 -2.06 -9.23 -10.58
C TYR A 4 -2.50 -10.66 -10.92
N SER A 5 -1.53 -11.56 -11.08
CA SER A 5 -1.75 -12.98 -11.39
C SER A 5 -1.16 -13.91 -10.34
N GLU A 6 -0.56 -13.37 -9.28
CA GLU A 6 0.10 -14.12 -8.23
C GLU A 6 -0.92 -14.80 -7.30
N LEU A 7 -0.73 -16.09 -7.05
CA LEU A 7 -1.66 -16.93 -6.29
C LEU A 7 -2.04 -16.36 -4.91
N HIS A 8 -1.09 -15.72 -4.23
CA HIS A 8 -1.27 -15.23 -2.86
C HIS A 8 -1.50 -13.72 -2.78
N ARG A 9 -1.50 -13.00 -3.90
CA ARG A 9 -1.66 -11.55 -3.87
C ARG A 9 -3.14 -11.19 -3.84
N PRO A 10 -3.61 -10.38 -2.86
CA PRO A 10 -5.01 -9.97 -2.81
C PRO A 10 -5.41 -9.19 -4.06
N GLN A 11 -6.58 -9.54 -4.61
CA GLN A 11 -7.10 -8.94 -5.85
C GLN A 11 -8.08 -7.78 -5.58
N PHE A 12 -8.65 -7.74 -4.37
CA PHE A 12 -9.66 -6.75 -3.97
C PHE A 12 -9.24 -5.90 -2.75
N HIS A 13 -8.26 -6.37 -1.98
CA HIS A 13 -7.74 -5.62 -0.84
C HIS A 13 -6.53 -4.78 -1.28
N PHE A 14 -6.40 -3.60 -0.70
CA PHE A 14 -5.25 -2.75 -0.94
C PHE A 14 -3.93 -3.48 -0.59
N SER A 15 -2.96 -3.37 -1.48
CA SER A 15 -1.57 -3.77 -1.24
C SER A 15 -0.64 -2.91 -2.12
N ALA A 16 0.52 -2.52 -1.61
CA ALA A 16 1.51 -1.84 -2.44
C ALA A 16 2.02 -2.78 -3.53
N LYS A 17 2.37 -2.21 -4.70
CA LYS A 17 2.80 -2.97 -5.90
C LYS A 17 3.90 -3.99 -5.62
N LYS A 18 4.81 -3.67 -4.68
CA LYS A 18 5.90 -4.55 -4.22
C LYS A 18 6.30 -4.19 -2.79
N ASN A 19 7.11 -5.06 -2.18
CA ASN A 19 7.81 -4.84 -0.92
C ASN A 19 6.89 -4.64 0.30
N TRP A 20 7.46 -4.20 1.43
CA TRP A 20 6.80 -4.23 2.72
C TRP A 20 5.90 -3.01 2.92
N ILE A 21 4.67 -3.26 3.37
CA ILE A 21 3.78 -2.24 3.92
C ILE A 21 3.22 -2.71 5.26
N ASN A 22 2.86 -1.75 6.10
CA ASN A 22 2.17 -2.02 7.36
C ASN A 22 1.13 -0.94 7.68
N ASP A 23 1.38 -0.12 8.69
CA ASP A 23 0.39 0.74 9.33
C ASP A 23 -0.28 1.68 8.31
N PRO A 24 -1.62 1.78 8.30
CA PRO A 24 -2.30 2.84 7.59
C PRO A 24 -2.09 4.17 8.31
N ASN A 25 -1.88 5.24 7.54
CA ASN A 25 -1.66 6.60 8.01
C ASN A 25 -2.54 7.57 7.22
N GLY A 26 -2.78 8.76 7.79
CA GLY A 26 -3.36 9.89 7.06
C GLY A 26 -4.68 9.60 6.33
N LEU A 27 -5.54 8.73 6.88
CA LEU A 27 -6.84 8.42 6.29
C LEU A 27 -7.73 9.67 6.29
N VAL A 28 -7.94 10.26 5.12
CA VAL A 28 -8.68 11.53 4.98
C VAL A 28 -9.57 11.48 3.75
N TYR A 29 -10.78 12.04 3.88
CA TYR A 29 -11.63 12.34 2.74
C TYR A 29 -11.51 13.82 2.38
N HIS A 30 -11.16 14.12 1.13
CA HIS A 30 -11.01 15.47 0.63
C HIS A 30 -11.39 15.56 -0.85
N ASP A 31 -12.20 16.57 -1.22
CA ASP A 31 -12.60 16.85 -2.60
C ASP A 31 -13.11 15.64 -3.40
N GLY A 32 -13.93 14.79 -2.76
CA GLY A 32 -14.51 13.61 -3.41
C GLY A 32 -13.65 12.36 -3.34
N ILE A 33 -12.43 12.44 -2.80
CA ILE A 33 -11.42 11.38 -2.84
C ILE A 33 -11.09 10.91 -1.42
N TRP A 34 -11.00 9.59 -1.25
CA TRP A 34 -10.43 8.98 -0.05
C TRP A 34 -8.92 8.81 -0.25
N HIS A 35 -8.14 9.44 0.62
CA HIS A 35 -6.69 9.33 0.65
C HIS A 35 -6.27 8.29 1.68
N LEU A 36 -5.42 7.36 1.26
CA LEU A 36 -4.77 6.37 2.10
C LEU A 36 -3.26 6.57 2.00
N PHE A 37 -2.64 6.88 3.13
CA PHE A 37 -1.20 6.76 3.31
C PHE A 37 -0.88 5.50 4.08
N PHE A 38 0.33 4.99 3.94
CA PHE A 38 0.76 3.80 4.66
C PHE A 38 2.27 3.77 4.79
N GLN A 39 2.75 3.13 5.86
CA GLN A 39 4.17 2.84 6.04
C GLN A 39 4.66 1.89 4.94
N HIS A 40 5.77 2.25 4.29
CA HIS A 40 6.32 1.50 3.17
C HIS A 40 7.85 1.46 3.20
N ASN A 41 8.41 0.24 3.14
CA ASN A 41 9.82 0.04 2.79
C ASN A 41 9.90 -0.27 1.29
N ILE A 42 10.44 0.68 0.52
CA ILE A 42 10.53 0.60 -0.94
C ILE A 42 11.62 -0.38 -1.39
N GLU A 43 12.58 -0.73 -0.52
CA GLU A 43 13.77 -1.48 -0.90
C GLU A 43 13.62 -2.98 -0.68
N ALA A 44 12.87 -3.40 0.35
CA ALA A 44 12.80 -4.81 0.75
C ALA A 44 11.40 -5.24 1.23
N PRO A 45 11.05 -6.53 1.11
CA PRO A 45 9.83 -7.12 1.66
C PRO A 45 9.94 -7.42 3.17
N THR A 46 10.68 -6.60 3.91
CA THR A 46 10.84 -6.67 5.36
C THR A 46 10.67 -5.29 5.97
N TRP A 47 10.36 -5.24 7.26
CA TRP A 47 10.42 -3.98 8.01
C TRP A 47 11.82 -3.36 7.91
N GLY A 48 11.89 -2.03 7.85
CA GLY A 48 13.14 -1.30 7.60
C GLY A 48 12.91 0.20 7.42
N PRO A 49 13.73 0.89 6.60
CA PRO A 49 13.57 2.31 6.32
C PRO A 49 12.14 2.65 5.90
N MET A 50 11.53 3.61 6.61
CA MET A 50 10.09 3.83 6.52
C MET A 50 9.74 5.13 5.83
N TRP A 51 9.01 4.99 4.72
CA TRP A 51 8.46 6.08 3.93
C TRP A 51 6.94 6.04 4.01
N TRP A 52 6.30 7.14 3.67
CA TRP A 52 4.85 7.16 3.46
C TRP A 52 4.56 6.95 1.98
N GLY A 53 3.98 5.80 1.67
CA GLY A 53 3.31 5.58 0.38
C GLY A 53 1.96 6.28 0.36
N MET A 54 1.45 6.54 -0.84
CA MET A 54 0.13 7.11 -1.07
C MET A 54 -0.57 6.36 -2.21
N GLN A 55 -1.88 6.16 -2.06
CA GLN A 55 -2.80 5.66 -3.08
C GLN A 55 -3.70 6.79 -3.61
#